data_AF-A0A258BGD6-F1
#
_entry.id   AF-A0A258BGD6-F1
#
_cell.length_a   1.000
_cell.length_b   1.000
_cell.length_c   1.000
_cell.angle_alpha   90.00
_cell.angle_beta   90.00
_cell.angle_gamma   90.00
#
_symmetry.space_group_name_H-M   'P 1'
#
loop_
_entity.id
_entity.type
_entity.pdbx_description
1 polymer ?
#
loop_
_entity_poly.entity_id
_entity_poly.type
_entity_poly.pdbx_seq_one_letter_code
_entity_poly.pdbx_strand_id
1 'polypeptide(L)'
;MIDVRENSRLGHLFRPSPFSPDRAYWLDGHVLRWRSGVESGALNLSQVASVQVILPPAGQGTARCIVRTVAGRLHRFSDDYWFGWNRVERHRWGVREHRRGTFLGLVAALARRARKANPAVVLTYGPGRGRPFAPEELDRARGQVRGDARGPS
;
A
#
# COMPACT_ATOMS: atom_id res chain seq x y z
N MET A 1 -19.52 1.81 -7.99
CA MET A 1 -19.56 3.05 -7.18
C MET A 1 -18.23 3.12 -6.45
N ILE A 2 -17.39 4.12 -6.74
CA ILE A 2 -16.08 4.29 -6.10
C ILE A 2 -16.34 4.95 -4.74
N ASP A 3 -15.99 4.27 -3.65
CA ASP A 3 -16.21 4.81 -2.30
C ASP A 3 -15.22 5.97 -2.05
N VAL A 4 -15.73 7.10 -1.57
CA VAL A 4 -14.94 8.30 -1.21
C VAL A 4 -13.78 7.96 -0.26
N ARG A 5 -13.94 6.90 0.55
CA ARG A 5 -12.91 6.43 1.49
C ARG A 5 -11.74 5.71 0.82
N GLU A 6 -11.96 5.08 -0.34
CA GLU A 6 -10.89 4.43 -1.13
C GLU A 6 -9.94 5.45 -1.76
N ASN A 7 -10.45 6.65 -2.07
CA ASN A 7 -9.67 7.79 -2.55
C ASN A 7 -9.25 8.75 -1.42
N SER A 8 -9.48 8.38 -0.15
CA SER A 8 -9.03 9.19 0.97
C SER A 8 -7.50 9.29 1.00
N ARG A 9 -6.97 10.28 1.74
CA ARG A 9 -5.51 10.47 1.89
C ARG A 9 -4.76 9.22 2.40
N LEU A 10 -5.49 8.26 2.99
CA LEU A 10 -5.00 7.00 3.53
C LEU A 10 -5.58 5.78 2.81
N GLY A 11 -6.15 5.97 1.63
CA GLY A 11 -6.56 4.92 0.72
C GLY A 11 -5.50 4.65 -0.35
N HIS A 12 -5.45 3.42 -0.82
CA HIS A 12 -4.58 3.00 -1.91
C HIS A 12 -5.30 1.98 -2.78
N LEU A 13 -5.52 2.36 -4.04
CA LEU A 13 -6.06 1.52 -5.09
C LEU A 13 -4.90 1.04 -5.98
N PHE A 14 -4.80 -0.28 -6.13
CA PHE A 14 -3.78 -0.94 -6.93
C PHE A 14 -4.39 -2.09 -7.75
N ARG A 15 -3.75 -2.44 -8.86
CA ARG A 15 -4.13 -3.57 -9.69
C ARG A 15 -2.85 -4.28 -10.15
N PRO A 16 -2.51 -5.45 -9.59
CA PRO A 16 -1.19 -6.05 -9.76
C PRO A 16 -0.95 -6.67 -11.15
N SER A 17 -2.00 -6.96 -11.91
CA SER A 17 -1.91 -7.38 -13.31
C SER A 17 -3.13 -6.92 -14.11
N PRO A 18 -3.07 -6.85 -15.45
CA PRO A 18 -4.20 -6.44 -16.29
C PRO A 18 -5.47 -7.29 -16.12
N PHE A 19 -5.30 -8.53 -15.68
CA PHE A 19 -6.37 -9.51 -15.48
C PHE A 19 -6.78 -9.67 -14.00
N SER A 20 -6.09 -8.99 -13.08
CA SER A 20 -6.44 -9.02 -11.67
C SER A 20 -7.59 -8.07 -11.37
N PRO A 21 -8.46 -8.39 -10.38
CA PRO A 21 -9.44 -7.43 -9.92
C PRO A 21 -8.75 -6.22 -9.28
N ASP A 22 -9.44 -5.08 -9.28
CA ASP A 22 -9.04 -3.92 -8.49
C ASP A 22 -8.99 -4.28 -7.02
N ARG A 23 -7.91 -3.82 -6.37
CA ARG A 23 -7.71 -3.99 -4.94
C ARG A 23 -7.55 -2.62 -4.29
N ALA A 24 -8.32 -2.39 -3.25
CA ALA A 24 -8.25 -1.16 -2.47
C ALA A 24 -7.97 -1.52 -1.00
N TYR A 25 -7.10 -0.75 -0.37
CA TYR A 25 -6.89 -0.77 1.08
C TYR A 25 -7.01 0.65 1.61
N TRP A 26 -7.64 0.82 2.76
CA TRP A 26 -7.73 2.12 3.40
C TRP A 26 -7.82 1.99 4.92
N LEU A 27 -7.34 3.02 5.62
CA LEU A 27 -7.39 3.06 7.07
C LEU A 27 -8.63 3.82 7.55
N ASP A 28 -9.40 3.17 8.42
CA ASP A 28 -10.56 3.70 9.10
C ASP A 28 -10.30 3.60 10.62
N GLY A 29 -9.80 4.69 11.21
CA GLY A 29 -9.30 4.66 12.60
C GLY A 29 -8.22 3.60 12.82
N HIS A 30 -8.50 2.64 13.69
CA HIS A 30 -7.63 1.49 14.02
C HIS A 30 -7.96 0.22 13.23
N VAL A 31 -8.64 0.35 12.10
CA VAL A 31 -9.01 -0.76 11.22
C VAL A 31 -8.42 -0.54 9.83
N LEU A 32 -7.75 -1.56 9.30
CA LEU A 32 -7.38 -1.64 7.90
C LEU A 32 -8.52 -2.33 7.15
N ARG A 33 -9.26 -1.57 6.36
CA ARG A 33 -10.29 -2.11 5.46
C ARG A 33 -9.67 -2.44 4.12
N TRP A 34 -10.23 -3.44 3.44
CA TRP A 34 -9.79 -3.85 2.13
C TRP A 34 -10.95 -4.31 1.26
N ARG A 35 -10.74 -4.19 -0.06
CA ARG A 35 -11.59 -4.73 -1.11
C ARG A 35 -10.73 -5.38 -2.18
N SER A 36 -11.18 -6.50 -2.73
CA SER A 36 -10.57 -7.19 -3.86
C SER A 36 -11.68 -7.69 -4.78
N GLY A 37 -11.98 -6.94 -5.84
CA GLY A 37 -13.15 -7.22 -6.67
C GLY A 37 -14.45 -7.10 -5.87
N VAL A 38 -15.16 -8.22 -5.72
CA VAL A 38 -16.41 -8.34 -4.93
C VAL A 38 -16.18 -8.65 -3.46
N GLU A 39 -14.99 -9.14 -3.11
CA GLU A 39 -14.65 -9.44 -1.72
C GLU A 39 -14.27 -8.18 -0.97
N SER A 40 -14.65 -8.10 0.30
CA SER A 40 -14.21 -7.04 1.19
C SER A 40 -14.01 -7.56 2.60
N GLY A 41 -13.29 -6.80 3.42
CA GLY A 41 -13.09 -7.15 4.81
C GLY A 41 -12.42 -6.06 5.62
N ALA A 42 -12.18 -6.38 6.87
CA ALA A 42 -11.57 -5.51 7.85
C ALA A 42 -10.55 -6.28 8.67
N LEU A 43 -9.48 -5.60 9.06
CA LEU A 43 -8.42 -6.10 9.95
C LEU A 43 -8.21 -5.08 11.06
N ASN A 44 -8.42 -5.50 12.32
CA ASN A 44 -8.07 -4.66 13.45
C ASN A 44 -6.53 -4.58 13.54
N LEU A 45 -6.00 -3.37 13.70
CA LEU A 45 -4.55 -3.16 13.74
C LEU A 45 -3.88 -3.77 14.96
N SER A 46 -4.61 -4.03 16.04
CA SER A 46 -4.09 -4.79 17.19
C SER A 46 -3.76 -6.25 16.84
N GLN A 47 -4.38 -6.81 15.79
CA GLN A 47 -4.14 -8.17 15.32
C GLN A 47 -2.97 -8.26 14.33
N VAL A 48 -2.32 -7.15 14.00
CA VAL A 48 -1.15 -7.15 13.12
C VAL A 48 0.06 -7.63 13.91
N ALA A 49 0.66 -8.73 13.45
CA ALA A 49 1.89 -9.29 14.01
C ALA A 49 3.13 -8.70 13.34
N SER A 50 3.10 -8.51 12.01
CA SER A 50 4.20 -7.87 11.31
C SER A 50 3.76 -7.07 10.08
N VAL A 51 4.58 -6.06 9.75
CA VAL A 51 4.51 -5.28 8.52
C VAL A 51 5.90 -5.28 7.88
N GLN A 52 5.99 -5.83 6.69
CA GLN A 52 7.21 -5.81 5.87
C GLN A 52 7.01 -4.90 4.67
N VAL A 53 7.97 -4.00 4.44
CA VAL A 53 7.95 -3.05 3.32
C VAL A 53 9.17 -3.28 2.45
N ILE A 54 8.95 -3.47 1.16
CA ILE A 54 10.00 -3.61 0.14
C ILE A 54 9.87 -2.41 -0.78
N LEU A 55 10.86 -1.54 -0.76
CA LEU A 55 10.89 -0.29 -1.51
C LEU A 55 12.14 -0.27 -2.39
N PRO A 56 12.02 -0.66 -3.67
CA PRO A 56 13.08 -0.50 -4.63
C PRO A 56 13.28 0.99 -4.97
N PRO A 57 14.41 1.39 -5.59
CA PRO A 57 14.69 2.78 -5.95
C PRO A 57 13.55 3.44 -6.75
N ALA A 58 13.45 4.77 -6.70
CA ALA A 58 12.46 5.52 -7.49
C ALA A 58 12.58 5.16 -8.98
N GLY A 59 11.45 4.89 -9.63
CA GLY A 59 11.41 4.48 -11.05
C GLY A 59 11.88 3.05 -11.33
N GLN A 60 12.37 2.32 -10.33
CA GLN A 60 12.84 0.95 -10.48
C GLN A 60 11.95 -0.01 -9.66
N GLY A 61 11.31 -0.96 -10.34
CA GLY A 61 10.57 -2.05 -9.71
C GLY A 61 9.31 -1.65 -8.92
N THR A 62 8.63 -2.68 -8.42
CA THR A 62 7.38 -2.58 -7.68
C THR A 62 7.63 -2.48 -6.18
N ALA A 63 7.12 -1.43 -5.52
CA ALA A 63 7.08 -1.36 -4.07
C ALA A 63 6.00 -2.30 -3.53
N ARG A 64 6.27 -2.99 -2.43
CA ARG A 64 5.38 -3.99 -1.86
C ARG A 64 5.27 -3.83 -0.35
N CYS A 65 4.08 -4.08 0.18
CA CYS A 65 3.81 -4.17 1.60
C CYS A 65 3.15 -5.52 1.88
N ILE A 66 3.66 -6.21 2.90
CA ILE A 66 3.15 -7.49 3.38
C ILE A 66 2.78 -7.31 4.84
N VAL A 67 1.53 -7.57 5.17
CA VAL A 67 1.00 -7.53 6.54
C VAL A 67 0.66 -8.95 6.94
N ARG A 68 1.18 -9.40 8.09
CA ARG A 68 0.82 -10.69 8.68
C ARG A 68 0.06 -10.46 9.96
N THR A 69 -1.05 -11.19 10.14
CA THR A 69 -1.83 -11.15 11.38
C THR A 69 -1.30 -12.17 12.39
N VAL A 70 -1.67 -12.01 13.66
CA VAL A 70 -1.37 -12.98 14.72
C VAL A 70 -1.94 -14.38 14.42
N ALA A 71 -3.08 -14.43 13.72
CA ALA A 71 -3.70 -15.67 13.25
C ALA A 71 -3.04 -16.25 11.98
N GLY A 72 -1.93 -15.68 11.51
CA GLY A 72 -1.19 -16.13 10.34
C GLY A 72 -1.75 -15.69 8.99
N ARG A 73 -2.86 -14.93 8.94
CA ARG A 73 -3.41 -14.40 7.69
C ARG A 73 -2.45 -13.38 7.07
N LEU A 74 -2.36 -13.38 5.75
CA LEU A 74 -1.47 -12.49 5.02
C LEU A 74 -2.23 -11.54 4.09
N HIS A 75 -1.89 -10.26 4.15
CA HIS A 75 -2.36 -9.23 3.22
C HIS A 75 -1.17 -8.69 2.44
N ARG A 76 -1.31 -8.62 1.12
CA ARG A 76 -0.28 -8.10 0.22
C ARG A 76 -0.86 -7.00 -0.64
N PHE A 77 -0.16 -5.88 -0.71
CA PHE A 77 -0.47 -4.81 -1.64
C PHE A 77 0.80 -4.16 -2.17
N SER A 78 0.71 -3.54 -3.34
CA SER A 78 1.84 -3.03 -4.12
C SER A 78 1.51 -1.69 -4.73
N ASP A 79 2.51 -0.90 -5.12
CA ASP A 79 2.27 0.35 -5.84
C ASP A 79 1.88 0.17 -7.32
N ASP A 80 1.87 -1.05 -7.86
CA ASP A 80 1.50 -1.31 -9.25
C ASP A 80 0.01 -1.10 -9.53
N TYR A 81 -0.28 -0.33 -10.57
CA TYR A 81 -1.58 -0.22 -11.19
C TYR A 81 -1.50 -0.52 -12.68
N TRP A 82 -2.04 -1.66 -13.10
CA TRP A 82 -2.24 -2.00 -14.50
C TRP A 82 -3.59 -1.50 -14.98
N PHE A 83 -3.59 -0.72 -16.05
CA PHE A 83 -4.83 -0.28 -16.69
C PHE A 83 -5.49 -1.46 -17.41
N GLY A 84 -6.78 -1.62 -17.14
CA GLY A 84 -7.54 -2.82 -17.49
C GLY A 84 -8.35 -2.63 -18.75
N TRP A 85 -9.00 -3.71 -19.17
CA TRP A 85 -9.89 -3.74 -20.32
C TRP A 85 -11.32 -3.28 -19.94
N ASN A 86 -11.45 -2.11 -19.30
CA ASN A 86 -12.77 -1.52 -19.04
C ASN A 86 -13.00 -0.30 -19.94
N ARG A 87 -14.26 0.11 -20.09
CA ARG A 87 -14.67 1.17 -21.04
C ARG A 87 -13.93 2.49 -20.83
N VAL A 88 -13.55 2.80 -19.59
CA VAL A 88 -12.86 4.04 -19.21
C VAL A 88 -11.36 3.94 -19.47
N GLU A 89 -10.75 2.80 -19.15
CA GLU A 89 -9.30 2.60 -19.15
C GLU A 89 -8.75 1.95 -20.43
N ARG A 90 -9.61 1.49 -21.34
CA ARG A 90 -9.20 0.74 -22.56
C ARG A 90 -8.12 1.47 -23.37
N HIS A 91 -8.15 2.80 -23.39
CA HIS A 91 -7.20 3.64 -24.13
C HIS A 91 -5.76 3.58 -23.57
N ARG A 92 -5.60 3.05 -22.36
CA ARG A 92 -4.31 2.85 -21.68
C ARG A 92 -4.07 1.37 -21.39
N TRP A 93 -4.80 0.46 -22.02
CA TRP A 93 -4.67 -0.96 -21.73
C TRP A 93 -3.22 -1.42 -21.87
N GLY A 94 -2.77 -2.26 -20.93
CA GLY A 94 -1.39 -2.75 -20.89
C GLY A 94 -0.36 -1.73 -20.36
N VAL A 95 -0.76 -0.49 -20.08
CA VAL A 95 0.10 0.47 -19.39
C VAL A 95 0.16 0.12 -17.90
N ARG A 96 1.37 0.19 -17.34
CA ARG A 96 1.64 0.06 -15.90
C ARG A 96 2.02 1.41 -15.32
N GLU A 97 1.38 1.78 -14.22
CA GLU A 97 1.75 2.94 -13.40
C GLU A 97 2.17 2.53 -12.00
N HIS A 98 3.15 3.24 -11.43
CA HIS A 98 3.52 3.13 -10.03
C HIS A 98 2.83 4.22 -9.20
N ARG A 99 1.83 3.85 -8.41
CA ARG A 99 1.07 4.74 -7.51
C ARG A 99 1.77 4.93 -6.16
N ARG A 100 3.10 5.13 -6.20
CA ARG A 100 3.99 5.08 -5.02
C ARG A 100 3.64 6.10 -3.93
N GLY A 101 3.16 7.28 -4.29
CA GLY A 101 2.79 8.32 -3.32
C GLY A 101 1.59 7.95 -2.42
N THR A 102 0.58 7.27 -2.97
CA THR A 102 -0.58 6.78 -2.20
C THR A 102 -0.21 5.52 -1.41
N PHE A 103 0.56 4.62 -2.03
CA PHE A 103 1.13 3.44 -1.38
C PHE A 103 1.90 3.82 -0.11
N LEU A 104 2.91 4.72 -0.22
CA LEU A 104 3.70 5.18 0.92
C LEU A 104 2.83 5.87 1.99
N GLY A 105 1.83 6.64 1.57
CA GLY A 105 0.89 7.29 2.48
C GLY A 105 0.11 6.30 3.34
N LEU A 106 -0.42 5.25 2.73
CA LEU A 106 -1.11 4.17 3.45
C LEU A 106 -0.14 3.39 4.35
N VAL A 107 1.00 2.94 3.83
CA VAL A 107 1.94 2.07 4.56
C VAL A 107 2.53 2.80 5.79
N ALA A 108 2.92 4.06 5.65
CA ALA A 108 3.44 4.83 6.77
C ALA A 108 2.40 5.00 7.88
N ALA A 109 1.16 5.33 7.51
CA ALA A 109 0.06 5.45 8.46
C ALA A 109 -0.30 4.10 9.11
N LEU A 110 -0.27 3.01 8.34
CA LEU A 110 -0.49 1.66 8.84
C LEU A 110 0.56 1.28 9.88
N ALA A 111 1.85 1.46 9.55
CA ALA A 111 2.96 1.11 10.44
C ALA A 111 2.88 1.88 11.78
N ARG A 112 2.60 3.20 11.73
CA ARG A 112 2.40 4.02 12.94
C ARG A 112 1.24 3.53 13.78
N ARG A 113 0.07 3.34 13.16
CA ARG A 113 -1.15 2.96 13.90
C ARG A 113 -1.08 1.52 14.41
N ALA A 114 -0.45 0.61 13.68
CA ALA A 114 -0.18 -0.75 14.12
C ALA A 114 0.76 -0.76 15.32
N ARG A 115 1.87 -0.01 15.28
CA ARG A 115 2.78 0.12 16.44
C ARG A 115 2.08 0.68 17.67
N LYS A 116 1.21 1.68 17.49
CA LYS A 116 0.43 2.26 18.59
C LYS A 116 -0.59 1.25 19.18
N ALA A 117 -1.24 0.45 18.34
CA ALA A 117 -2.25 -0.52 18.76
C ALA A 117 -1.64 -1.83 19.32
N ASN A 118 -0.47 -2.21 18.82
CA ASN A 118 0.29 -3.37 19.24
C ASN A 118 1.79 -3.00 19.29
N PRO A 119 2.33 -2.65 20.47
CA PRO A 119 3.73 -2.30 20.62
C PRO A 119 4.70 -3.42 20.18
N ALA A 120 4.26 -4.68 20.25
CA ALA A 120 5.05 -5.85 19.86
C ALA A 120 5.06 -6.12 18.35
N VAL A 121 4.36 -5.31 17.53
CA VAL A 121 4.39 -5.47 16.07
C VAL A 121 5.82 -5.39 15.53
N VAL A 122 6.16 -6.31 14.64
CA VAL A 122 7.47 -6.29 13.96
C VAL A 122 7.36 -5.48 12.68
N LEU A 123 8.16 -4.42 12.55
CA LEU A 123 8.24 -3.59 11.35
C LEU A 123 9.57 -3.86 10.64
N THR A 124 9.55 -4.41 9.42
CA THR A 124 10.76 -4.70 8.64
C THR A 124 10.79 -4.03 7.27
N TYR A 125 11.97 -3.61 6.85
CA TYR A 125 12.26 -2.99 5.57
C TYR A 125 13.21 -3.89 4.77
N GLY A 126 12.92 -4.09 3.49
CA GLY A 126 13.68 -4.95 2.59
C GLY A 126 13.15 -6.39 2.51
N PRO A 127 13.66 -7.17 1.55
CA PRO A 127 13.22 -8.55 1.32
C PRO A 127 13.73 -9.52 2.40
N GLY A 128 13.17 -10.73 2.44
CA GLY A 128 13.61 -11.79 3.35
C GLY A 128 13.43 -11.41 4.82
N ARG A 129 14.50 -11.52 5.61
CA ARG A 129 14.50 -11.11 7.04
C ARG A 129 14.43 -9.58 7.22
N GLY A 130 14.81 -8.81 6.21
CA GLY A 130 14.81 -7.34 6.24
C GLY A 130 15.64 -6.75 7.40
N ARG A 131 15.55 -5.43 7.56
CA ARG A 131 16.01 -4.71 8.76
C ARG A 131 14.83 -4.08 9.50
N PRO A 132 14.88 -3.86 10.81
CA PRO A 132 13.89 -3.01 11.47
C PRO A 132 13.81 -1.62 10.83
N PHE A 133 12.63 -1.01 10.83
CA PHE A 133 12.46 0.39 10.42
C PHE A 133 11.51 1.15 11.34
N ALA A 134 11.74 2.46 11.42
CA ALA A 134 10.83 3.41 12.06
C ALA A 134 9.85 3.98 11.01
N PRO A 135 8.54 4.10 11.30
CA PRO A 135 7.56 4.58 10.32
C PRO A 135 7.89 5.92 9.66
N GLU A 136 8.62 6.80 10.35
CA GLU A 136 9.06 8.13 9.88
C GLU A 136 10.01 8.03 8.69
N GLU A 137 10.74 6.91 8.53
CA GLU A 137 11.58 6.66 7.35
C GLU A 137 10.75 6.65 6.05
N LEU A 138 9.51 6.14 6.12
CA LEU A 138 8.62 6.09 4.96
C LEU A 138 8.02 7.46 4.61
N ASP A 139 7.87 8.35 5.59
CA ASP A 139 7.40 9.72 5.34
C ASP A 139 8.46 10.52 4.55
N ARG A 140 9.76 10.31 4.83
CA ARG A 140 10.84 10.91 4.04
C ARG A 140 10.84 10.41 2.59
N ALA A 141 10.70 9.09 2.40
CA ALA A 141 10.58 8.50 1.06
C ALA A 141 9.37 9.07 0.29
N ARG A 142 8.26 9.35 0.99
CA ARG A 142 7.07 9.99 0.40
C ARG A 142 7.33 11.44 0.01
N GLY A 143 8.09 12.17 0.82
CA GLY A 143 8.53 13.53 0.53
C GLY A 143 9.37 13.59 -0.75
N GLN A 144 10.29 12.64 -0.92
CA GLN A 144 11.15 12.55 -2.12
C GLN A 144 10.34 12.27 -3.40
N VAL A 145 9.37 11.34 -3.36
CA VAL A 145 8.46 11.10 -4.51
C VAL A 145 7.65 12.34 -4.89
N ARG A 146 7.32 13.21 -3.93
CA ARG A 146 6.63 14.48 -4.20
C ARG A 146 7.57 15.57 -4.73
N GLY A 147 8.84 15.53 -4.33
CA GLY A 147 9.90 16.42 -4.81
C GLY A 147 10.30 16.13 -6.24
N ASP A 148 10.47 14.85 -6.59
CA ASP A 148 10.86 14.40 -7.94
C ASP A 148 9.77 14.69 -9.00
N ALA A 149 8.51 14.86 -8.58
CA ALA A 149 7.42 15.30 -9.45
C ALA A 149 7.49 16.80 -9.81
N ARG A 150 8.41 17.56 -9.21
CA ARG A 150 8.76 18.93 -9.59
C ARG A 150 10.14 18.93 -10.25
N GLY A 151 10.26 18.34 -11.43
CA GLY A 151 11.40 18.54 -12.33
C GLY A 151 11.44 19.98 -12.88
N PRO A 152 12.61 20.48 -13.32
CA PRO A 152 12.87 21.91 -13.47
C PRO A 152 12.00 22.52 -14.58
N SER A 153 11.60 23.78 -14.34
CA SER A 153 10.97 24.64 -15.35
C SER A 153 11.91 24.95 -16.51
#